data_AF-A0A975CTR0-F1
#
_entry.id   AF-A0A975CTR0-F1
#
_cell.length_a   1.000
_cell.length_b   1.000
_cell.length_c   1.000
_cell.angle_alpha   90.00
_cell.angle_beta   90.00
_cell.angle_gamma   90.00
#
_symmetry.space_group_name_H-M   'P 1'
#
loop_
_entity.id
_entity.type
_entity.pdbx_description
1 polymer ?
#
loop_
_entity_poly.entity_id
_entity_poly.type
_entity_poly.pdbx_seq_one_letter_code
_entity_poly.pdbx_strand_id
1 'polypeptide(L)'
;MASWMIHLRIADLLLDRIPGLDETAFVFGNIAPDSGVPNADWSVFTPSKSVSHYQDNLEDKTTINIDRFLREYFTPELIRSYSLREFSFFLGYYTHLLSDIEWAAKIAYPSLALHPEKAQKDRTAFIWEMKRDWYDLDFRYLLEHPNFRAFRIYEHAEGFKNDLMGTFSEDAFENRREYICGFYRGEHGELYREYPYLAPEQADGFVAETVEKVNITIQAALAVWNEEVPFSLEDLQPSQFWISEKKLKDIQAWFNPDDMKNFDPIPVKMLDGVPVMTDGHTRAVAALLAGKSSVPLTWDRDDLGWDLYRECVKACRERNITKPQDLVNRILSEEEYHEKWDLWCDGMQAEMQKNRS
;
A
#
# COMPACT_ATOMS: atom_id res chain seq x y z
N MET A 1 -2.89 12.47 -1.83
CA MET A 1 -4.08 13.01 -2.50
C MET A 1 -3.71 13.31 -3.93
N ALA A 2 -3.66 12.22 -4.70
CA ALA A 2 -3.69 12.27 -6.15
C ALA A 2 -5.00 12.93 -6.62
N SER A 3 -5.12 13.17 -7.93
CA SER A 3 -6.40 13.65 -8.48
C SER A 3 -7.40 12.51 -8.62
N TRP A 4 -8.70 12.86 -8.74
CA TRP A 4 -9.76 11.87 -8.91
C TRP A 4 -9.55 11.00 -10.15
N MET A 5 -9.08 11.57 -11.27
CA MET A 5 -8.84 10.74 -12.46
C MET A 5 -7.63 9.82 -12.29
N ILE A 6 -6.61 10.16 -11.51
CA ILE A 6 -5.53 9.21 -11.20
C ILE A 6 -6.10 7.98 -10.46
N HIS A 7 -6.94 8.19 -9.44
CA HIS A 7 -7.60 7.09 -8.73
C HIS A 7 -8.48 6.26 -9.67
N LEU A 8 -9.30 6.90 -10.51
CA LEU A 8 -10.13 6.18 -11.46
C LEU A 8 -9.31 5.42 -12.50
N ARG A 9 -8.17 5.96 -12.95
CA ARG A 9 -7.30 5.30 -13.94
C ARG A 9 -6.67 4.04 -13.36
N ILE A 10 -6.24 4.11 -12.10
CA ILE A 10 -5.74 2.94 -11.35
C ILE A 10 -6.86 1.92 -11.17
N ALA A 11 -8.05 2.35 -10.75
CA ALA A 11 -9.21 1.49 -10.60
C ALA A 11 -9.57 0.77 -11.91
N ASP A 12 -9.60 1.51 -13.03
CA ASP A 12 -9.94 0.96 -14.35
C ASP A 12 -9.00 -0.17 -14.76
N LEU A 13 -7.69 -0.01 -14.56
CA LEU A 13 -6.73 -1.05 -14.91
C LEU A 13 -6.76 -2.24 -13.93
N LEU A 14 -7.11 -2.01 -12.67
CA LEU A 14 -7.26 -3.09 -11.68
C LEU A 14 -8.51 -3.94 -11.91
N LEU A 15 -9.58 -3.38 -12.47
CA LEU A 15 -10.77 -4.15 -12.85
C LEU A 15 -10.45 -5.29 -13.85
N ASP A 16 -9.45 -5.09 -14.72
CA ASP A 16 -9.02 -6.14 -15.66
C ASP A 16 -8.15 -7.23 -14.99
N ARG A 17 -7.56 -6.92 -13.84
CA ARG A 17 -6.63 -7.81 -13.11
C ARG A 17 -7.31 -8.58 -11.99
N ILE A 18 -8.40 -8.05 -11.47
CA ILE A 18 -9.14 -8.62 -10.35
C ILE A 18 -10.54 -8.98 -10.84
N PRO A 19 -10.73 -10.20 -11.38
CA PRO A 19 -12.00 -10.59 -11.96
C PRO A 19 -13.07 -10.77 -10.87
N GLY A 20 -14.33 -10.52 -11.27
CA GLY A 20 -15.48 -10.83 -10.43
C GLY A 20 -15.85 -9.75 -9.40
N LEU A 21 -15.28 -8.55 -9.50
CA LEU A 21 -15.70 -7.40 -8.70
C LEU A 21 -17.04 -6.82 -9.17
N ASP A 22 -17.78 -6.22 -8.23
CA ASP A 22 -18.82 -5.23 -8.58
C ASP A 22 -18.11 -3.94 -9.01
N GLU A 23 -18.10 -3.70 -10.33
CA GLU A 23 -17.35 -2.59 -10.92
C GLU A 23 -17.79 -1.24 -10.39
N THR A 24 -19.10 -1.05 -10.15
CA THR A 24 -19.63 0.22 -9.66
C THR A 24 -19.18 0.45 -8.23
N ALA A 25 -19.34 -0.56 -7.36
CA ALA A 25 -18.91 -0.46 -5.97
C ALA A 25 -17.41 -0.22 -5.84
N PHE A 26 -16.58 -0.93 -6.64
CA PHE A 26 -15.13 -0.75 -6.64
C PHE A 26 -14.69 0.65 -7.09
N VAL A 27 -15.33 1.18 -8.14
CA VAL A 27 -15.07 2.54 -8.62
C VAL A 27 -15.47 3.59 -7.57
N PHE A 28 -16.62 3.42 -6.91
CA PHE A 28 -17.02 4.30 -5.81
C PHE A 28 -16.08 4.21 -4.61
N GLY A 29 -15.64 3.00 -4.26
CA GLY A 29 -14.64 2.80 -3.21
C GLY A 29 -13.36 3.61 -3.46
N ASN A 30 -12.92 3.68 -4.72
CA ASN A 30 -11.74 4.46 -5.11
C ASN A 30 -11.91 6.00 -4.98
N ILE A 31 -13.11 6.50 -4.76
CA ILE A 31 -13.41 7.94 -4.58
C ILE A 31 -13.98 8.24 -3.18
N ALA A 32 -14.46 7.23 -2.47
CA ALA A 32 -15.11 7.37 -1.17
C ALA A 32 -14.29 8.18 -0.15
N PRO A 33 -12.96 8.01 0.00
CA PRO A 33 -12.18 8.80 0.97
C PRO A 33 -12.28 10.32 0.73
N ASP A 34 -12.38 10.74 -0.53
CA ASP A 34 -12.52 12.13 -0.97
C ASP A 34 -13.97 12.66 -0.89
N SER A 35 -14.90 11.87 -0.40
CA SER A 35 -16.33 12.23 -0.32
C SER A 35 -16.71 12.98 0.95
N GLY A 36 -15.73 13.53 1.67
CA GLY A 36 -16.00 14.40 2.81
C GLY A 36 -16.82 15.63 2.38
N VAL A 37 -17.82 16.00 3.17
CA VAL A 37 -18.68 17.17 2.94
C VAL A 37 -17.95 18.42 3.41
N PRO A 38 -17.65 19.39 2.53
CA PRO A 38 -16.99 20.62 2.92
C PRO A 38 -17.95 21.54 3.70
N ASN A 39 -17.41 22.32 4.63
CA ASN A 39 -18.09 23.50 5.15
C ASN A 39 -18.15 24.62 4.08
N ALA A 40 -18.85 25.72 4.38
CA ALA A 40 -19.17 26.77 3.39
C ALA A 40 -17.94 27.37 2.68
N ASP A 41 -16.79 27.44 3.33
CA ASP A 41 -15.54 28.00 2.80
C ASP A 41 -14.51 26.93 2.38
N TRP A 42 -14.90 25.65 2.40
CA TRP A 42 -14.07 24.50 2.02
C TRP A 42 -12.80 24.32 2.88
N SER A 43 -12.75 24.94 4.06
CA SER A 43 -11.62 24.80 4.99
C SER A 43 -11.67 23.51 5.82
N VAL A 44 -12.87 22.96 6.06
CA VAL A 44 -13.11 21.77 6.90
C VAL A 44 -14.02 20.79 6.17
N PHE A 45 -13.69 19.50 6.25
CA PHE A 45 -14.45 18.41 5.64
C PHE A 45 -14.99 17.47 6.73
N THR A 46 -16.20 16.96 6.53
CA THR A 46 -16.85 15.96 7.40
C THR A 46 -17.14 14.69 6.60
N PRO A 47 -16.60 13.52 6.98
CA PRO A 47 -15.60 13.30 8.04
C PRO A 47 -14.24 13.97 7.73
N SER A 48 -13.42 14.17 8.77
CA SER A 48 -12.06 14.71 8.63
C SER A 48 -11.13 13.72 7.93
N LYS A 49 -9.96 14.18 7.47
CA LYS A 49 -8.95 13.30 6.84
C LYS A 49 -8.35 12.26 7.77
N SER A 50 -8.29 12.51 9.08
CA SER A 50 -7.89 11.49 10.06
C SER A 50 -8.86 10.32 10.13
N VAL A 51 -10.08 10.51 9.63
CA VAL A 51 -11.13 9.51 9.58
C VAL A 51 -11.28 8.95 8.17
N SER A 52 -11.42 9.79 7.13
CA SER A 52 -11.59 9.28 5.76
C SER A 52 -10.30 8.77 5.12
N HIS A 53 -9.16 9.36 5.44
CA HIS A 53 -7.88 8.96 4.85
C HIS A 53 -6.98 8.23 5.84
N TYR A 54 -7.47 7.93 7.05
CA TYR A 54 -6.67 7.31 8.11
C TYR A 54 -5.36 8.06 8.39
N GLN A 55 -5.36 9.37 8.15
CA GLN A 55 -4.15 10.18 8.25
C GLN A 55 -3.91 10.57 9.71
N ASP A 56 -3.02 9.85 10.39
CA ASP A 56 -2.75 10.07 11.82
C ASP A 56 -2.04 11.40 12.08
N ASN A 57 -1.17 11.83 11.15
CA ASN A 57 -0.55 13.15 11.17
C ASN A 57 -1.03 13.99 9.99
N LEU A 58 -1.85 15.01 10.25
CA LEU A 58 -2.37 15.90 9.20
C LEU A 58 -1.29 16.73 8.48
N GLU A 59 -0.11 16.92 9.09
CA GLU A 59 1.03 17.63 8.50
C GLU A 59 1.87 16.74 7.56
N ASP A 60 1.79 15.41 7.73
CA ASP A 60 2.50 14.43 6.91
C ASP A 60 1.53 13.41 6.27
N LYS A 61 1.33 13.57 4.96
CA LYS A 61 0.42 12.75 4.15
C LYS A 61 0.94 11.33 3.87
N THR A 62 2.17 10.98 4.24
CA THR A 62 2.65 9.58 4.20
C THR A 62 2.25 8.77 5.42
N THR A 63 1.62 9.39 6.43
CA THR A 63 1.17 8.72 7.66
C THR A 63 -0.23 8.10 7.55
N ILE A 64 -0.65 7.72 6.35
CA ILE A 64 -1.91 6.99 6.16
C ILE A 64 -1.78 5.63 6.87
N ASN A 65 -2.57 5.44 7.93
CA ASN A 65 -2.55 4.24 8.76
C ASN A 65 -3.38 3.13 8.10
N ILE A 66 -2.75 2.46 7.13
CA ILE A 66 -3.34 1.32 6.42
C ILE A 66 -3.78 0.22 7.38
N ASP A 67 -2.97 -0.09 8.39
CA ASP A 67 -3.28 -1.17 9.33
C ASP A 67 -4.58 -0.91 10.10
N ARG A 68 -4.86 0.36 10.41
CA ARG A 68 -6.12 0.75 11.04
C ARG A 68 -7.31 0.50 10.10
N PHE A 69 -7.20 0.88 8.82
CA PHE A 69 -8.24 0.58 7.84
C PHE A 69 -8.46 -0.94 7.70
N LEU A 70 -7.38 -1.72 7.58
CA LEU A 70 -7.46 -3.17 7.43
C LEU A 70 -8.14 -3.85 8.64
N ARG A 71 -7.84 -3.40 9.86
CA ARG A 71 -8.51 -3.90 11.07
C ARG A 71 -9.99 -3.53 11.14
N GLU A 72 -10.37 -2.36 10.64
CA GLU A 72 -11.76 -1.88 10.70
C GLU A 72 -12.64 -2.50 9.62
N TYR A 73 -12.11 -2.73 8.41
CA TYR A 73 -12.92 -3.06 7.24
C TYR A 73 -12.43 -4.24 6.41
N PHE A 74 -11.25 -4.80 6.68
CA PHE A 74 -10.61 -5.78 5.79
C PHE A 74 -10.04 -6.99 6.56
N THR A 75 -10.67 -7.38 7.67
CA THR A 75 -10.32 -8.62 8.38
C THR A 75 -10.90 -9.86 7.69
N PRO A 76 -10.32 -11.05 7.88
CA PRO A 76 -10.87 -12.28 7.29
C PRO A 76 -12.33 -12.56 7.66
N GLU A 77 -12.74 -12.22 8.89
CA GLU A 77 -14.12 -12.40 9.35
C GLU A 77 -15.09 -11.47 8.63
N LEU A 78 -14.72 -10.19 8.48
CA LEU A 78 -15.53 -9.18 7.79
C LEU A 78 -15.67 -9.52 6.30
N ILE A 79 -14.55 -9.83 5.64
CA ILE A 79 -14.55 -10.20 4.21
C ILE A 79 -15.46 -11.39 3.93
N ARG A 80 -15.45 -12.43 4.79
CA ARG A 80 -16.35 -13.60 4.64
C ARG A 80 -17.83 -13.26 4.83
N SER A 81 -18.12 -12.19 5.56
CA SER A 81 -19.49 -11.72 5.80
C SER A 81 -20.00 -10.77 4.71
N TYR A 82 -19.09 -10.14 3.97
CA TYR A 82 -19.44 -9.17 2.95
C TYR A 82 -20.16 -9.78 1.75
N SER A 83 -21.16 -9.06 1.27
CA SER A 83 -21.64 -9.17 -0.09
C SER A 83 -20.56 -8.78 -1.09
N LEU A 84 -20.75 -9.17 -2.36
CA LEU A 84 -19.83 -8.78 -3.43
C LEU A 84 -19.69 -7.25 -3.54
N ARG A 85 -20.78 -6.52 -3.32
CA ARG A 85 -20.80 -5.05 -3.34
C ARG A 85 -19.96 -4.45 -2.22
N GLU A 86 -20.13 -4.91 -0.98
CA GLU A 86 -19.34 -4.45 0.17
C GLU A 86 -17.86 -4.74 -0.01
N PHE A 87 -17.52 -5.99 -0.38
CA PHE A 87 -16.13 -6.38 -0.62
C PHE A 87 -15.48 -5.51 -1.70
N SER A 88 -16.15 -5.33 -2.84
CA SER A 88 -15.64 -4.53 -3.95
C SER A 88 -15.46 -3.07 -3.55
N PHE A 89 -16.40 -2.50 -2.78
CA PHE A 89 -16.28 -1.14 -2.26
C PHE A 89 -15.08 -0.96 -1.33
N PHE A 90 -14.93 -1.82 -0.31
CA PHE A 90 -13.80 -1.69 0.63
C PHE A 90 -12.46 -1.97 -0.04
N LEU A 91 -12.41 -2.85 -1.04
CA LEU A 91 -11.21 -3.06 -1.85
C LEU A 91 -10.86 -1.80 -2.66
N GLY A 92 -11.85 -1.11 -3.20
CA GLY A 92 -11.66 0.18 -3.88
C GLY A 92 -11.17 1.26 -2.92
N TYR A 93 -11.72 1.31 -1.71
CA TYR A 93 -11.27 2.21 -0.65
C TYR A 93 -9.81 1.96 -0.28
N TYR A 94 -9.44 0.69 -0.12
CA TYR A 94 -8.06 0.30 0.15
C TYR A 94 -7.11 0.73 -0.98
N THR A 95 -7.53 0.51 -2.23
CA THR A 95 -6.81 0.93 -3.44
C THR A 95 -6.55 2.43 -3.46
N HIS A 96 -7.53 3.26 -3.08
CA HIS A 96 -7.36 4.70 -2.96
C HIS A 96 -6.27 5.07 -1.97
N LEU A 97 -6.33 4.52 -0.75
CA LEU A 97 -5.37 4.83 0.31
C LEU A 97 -3.93 4.47 -0.11
N LEU A 98 -3.74 3.30 -0.73
CA LEU A 98 -2.43 2.89 -1.25
C LEU A 98 -1.95 3.83 -2.38
N SER A 99 -2.85 4.21 -3.28
CA SER A 99 -2.53 5.12 -4.39
C SER A 99 -2.06 6.49 -3.89
N ASP A 100 -2.62 6.97 -2.78
CA ASP A 100 -2.22 8.23 -2.18
C ASP A 100 -0.87 8.19 -1.48
N ILE A 101 -0.55 7.08 -0.83
CA ILE A 101 0.77 6.85 -0.26
C ILE A 101 1.81 6.92 -1.38
N GLU A 102 1.58 6.21 -2.49
CA GLU A 102 2.47 6.27 -3.66
C GLU A 102 2.55 7.67 -4.26
N TRP A 103 1.41 8.37 -4.39
CA TRP A 103 1.40 9.73 -4.94
C TRP A 103 2.20 10.69 -4.08
N ALA A 104 2.06 10.61 -2.76
CA ALA A 104 2.82 11.43 -1.84
C ALA A 104 4.32 11.18 -1.98
N ALA A 105 4.73 9.90 -1.99
CA ALA A 105 6.12 9.49 -2.06
C ALA A 105 6.80 9.79 -3.40
N LYS A 106 6.10 9.58 -4.52
CA LYS A 106 6.69 9.66 -5.87
C LYS A 106 6.48 10.99 -6.57
N ILE A 107 5.40 11.71 -6.27
CA ILE A 107 5.04 12.95 -6.95
C ILE A 107 5.09 14.13 -5.99
N ALA A 108 4.22 14.15 -4.97
CA ALA A 108 4.00 15.37 -4.19
C ALA A 108 5.23 15.83 -3.40
N TYR A 109 5.92 14.93 -2.68
CA TYR A 109 7.11 15.29 -1.92
C TYR A 109 8.33 15.57 -2.78
N PRO A 110 8.65 14.76 -3.82
CA PRO A 110 9.70 15.09 -4.75
C PRO A 110 9.51 16.46 -5.42
N SER A 111 8.29 16.80 -5.87
CA SER A 111 8.02 18.12 -6.46
C SER A 111 8.21 19.26 -5.46
N LEU A 112 7.83 19.09 -4.19
CA LEU A 112 8.13 20.07 -3.14
C LEU A 112 9.63 20.23 -2.90
N ALA A 113 10.38 19.12 -2.88
CA ALA A 113 11.82 19.11 -2.65
C ALA A 113 12.63 19.72 -3.81
N LEU A 114 12.14 19.61 -5.05
CA LEU A 114 12.75 20.23 -6.23
C LEU A 114 12.56 21.76 -6.28
N HIS A 115 11.58 22.30 -5.55
CA HIS A 115 11.25 23.73 -5.54
C HIS A 115 11.20 24.30 -4.11
N PRO A 116 12.29 24.23 -3.33
CA PRO A 116 12.29 24.58 -1.91
C PRO A 116 11.97 26.06 -1.68
N GLU A 117 12.42 26.96 -2.57
CA GLU A 117 12.15 28.41 -2.45
C GLU A 117 10.65 28.73 -2.55
N LYS A 118 9.94 28.08 -3.49
CA LYS A 118 8.50 28.25 -3.65
C LYS A 118 7.75 27.67 -2.46
N ALA A 119 8.14 26.47 -2.02
CA ALA A 119 7.55 25.79 -0.87
C ALA A 119 7.73 26.58 0.43
N GLN A 120 8.89 27.21 0.64
CA GLN A 120 9.17 28.02 1.83
C GLN A 120 8.39 29.34 1.82
N LYS A 121 8.23 29.96 0.65
CA LYS A 121 7.52 31.24 0.51
C LYS A 121 6.03 31.11 0.81
N ASP A 122 5.38 30.17 0.16
CA ASP A 122 3.96 29.86 0.38
C ASP A 122 3.67 28.43 -0.12
N ARG A 123 3.74 27.48 0.82
CA ARG A 123 3.51 26.06 0.52
C ARG A 123 2.12 25.80 -0.05
N THR A 124 1.10 26.49 0.45
CA THR A 124 -0.29 26.26 0.03
C THR A 124 -0.50 26.75 -1.39
N ALA A 125 -0.06 27.97 -1.71
CA ALA A 125 -0.14 28.51 -3.07
C ALA A 125 0.64 27.64 -4.06
N PHE A 126 1.83 27.17 -3.67
CA PHE A 126 2.63 26.30 -4.53
C PHE A 126 1.99 24.93 -4.77
N ILE A 127 1.34 24.33 -3.76
CA ILE A 127 0.55 23.10 -3.95
C ILE A 127 -0.57 23.31 -4.98
N TRP A 128 -1.25 24.46 -4.95
CA TRP A 128 -2.28 24.78 -5.95
C TRP A 128 -1.69 25.02 -7.34
N GLU A 129 -0.50 25.59 -7.43
CA GLU A 129 0.24 25.73 -8.70
C GLU A 129 0.53 24.35 -9.32
N MET A 130 1.04 23.40 -8.52
CA MET A 130 1.27 22.01 -8.97
C MET A 130 -0.04 21.30 -9.35
N LYS A 131 -1.09 21.46 -8.53
CA LYS A 131 -2.41 20.86 -8.78
C LYS A 131 -3.04 21.32 -10.09
N ARG A 132 -2.71 22.52 -10.59
CA ARG A 132 -3.17 22.96 -11.91
C ARG A 132 -2.70 22.00 -13.00
N ASP A 133 -1.44 21.56 -12.97
CA ASP A 133 -0.94 20.57 -13.93
C ASP A 133 -1.69 19.26 -13.79
N TRP A 134 -1.95 18.82 -12.55
CA TRP A 134 -2.65 17.55 -12.29
C TRP A 134 -4.08 17.57 -12.86
N TYR A 135 -4.86 18.62 -12.58
CA TYR A 135 -6.24 18.70 -13.09
C TYR A 135 -6.29 18.98 -14.60
N ASP A 136 -5.39 19.79 -15.16
CA ASP A 136 -5.35 19.99 -16.61
C ASP A 136 -5.01 18.68 -17.34
N LEU A 137 -4.15 17.84 -16.77
CA LEU A 137 -3.88 16.49 -17.29
C LEU A 137 -5.09 15.57 -17.16
N ASP A 138 -5.88 15.66 -16.09
CA ASP A 138 -7.13 14.92 -15.97
C ASP A 138 -8.12 15.28 -17.08
N PHE A 139 -8.34 16.58 -17.32
CA PHE A 139 -9.20 17.06 -18.41
C PHE A 139 -8.70 16.59 -19.77
N ARG A 140 -7.39 16.70 -20.00
CA ARG A 140 -6.75 16.24 -21.23
C ARG A 140 -6.95 14.73 -21.43
N TYR A 141 -6.78 13.94 -20.37
CA TYR A 141 -6.99 12.50 -20.42
C TYR A 141 -8.44 12.15 -20.80
N LEU A 142 -9.43 12.81 -20.20
CA LEU A 142 -10.84 12.59 -20.55
C LEU A 142 -11.17 12.98 -22.00
N LEU A 143 -10.54 14.03 -22.52
CA LEU A 143 -10.68 14.45 -23.92
C LEU A 143 -10.09 13.41 -24.89
N GLU A 144 -8.91 12.88 -24.57
CA GLU A 144 -8.20 11.88 -25.39
C GLU A 144 -8.81 10.46 -25.24
N HIS A 145 -9.48 10.19 -24.13
CA HIS A 145 -10.12 8.90 -23.80
C HIS A 145 -11.62 9.04 -23.52
N PRO A 146 -12.46 9.41 -24.51
CA PRO A 146 -13.89 9.66 -24.29
C PRO A 146 -14.70 8.44 -23.83
N ASN A 147 -14.13 7.24 -23.98
CA ASN A 147 -14.72 5.98 -23.54
C ASN A 147 -14.10 5.43 -22.25
N PHE A 148 -13.40 6.26 -21.47
CA PHE A 148 -12.77 5.85 -20.22
C PHE A 148 -13.79 5.17 -19.28
N ARG A 149 -13.62 3.85 -19.08
CA ARG A 149 -14.64 2.97 -18.49
C ARG A 149 -14.95 3.37 -17.05
N ALA A 150 -13.94 3.48 -16.17
CA ALA A 150 -14.17 3.84 -14.77
C ALA A 150 -14.91 5.16 -14.59
N PHE A 151 -14.57 6.21 -15.35
CA PHE A 151 -15.30 7.48 -15.27
C PHE A 151 -16.74 7.36 -15.77
N ARG A 152 -16.99 6.60 -16.84
CA ARG A 152 -18.36 6.34 -17.31
C ARG A 152 -19.18 5.54 -16.30
N ILE A 153 -18.59 4.53 -15.65
CA ILE A 153 -19.25 3.78 -14.56
C ILE A 153 -19.63 4.75 -13.45
N TYR A 154 -18.68 5.55 -12.99
CA TYR A 154 -18.90 6.54 -11.93
C TYR A 154 -19.99 7.56 -12.29
N GLU A 155 -19.94 8.09 -13.51
CA GLU A 155 -20.88 9.10 -13.99
C GLU A 155 -22.31 8.59 -14.09
N HIS A 156 -22.52 7.39 -14.65
CA HIS A 156 -23.87 6.84 -14.87
C HIS A 156 -24.50 6.18 -13.63
N ALA A 157 -23.74 6.00 -12.55
CA ALA A 157 -24.22 5.41 -11.31
C ALA A 157 -24.99 6.44 -10.45
N GLU A 158 -26.06 6.99 -11.00
CA GLU A 158 -26.91 7.98 -10.34
C GLU A 158 -27.68 7.36 -9.16
N GLY A 159 -27.79 8.13 -8.06
CA GLY A 159 -28.51 7.71 -6.86
C GLY A 159 -27.75 6.69 -6.02
N PHE A 160 -26.42 6.68 -6.07
CA PHE A 160 -25.61 5.76 -5.26
C PHE A 160 -25.74 6.13 -3.77
N LYS A 161 -26.44 5.28 -3.02
CA LYS A 161 -26.64 5.48 -1.58
C LYS A 161 -25.51 4.85 -0.77
N ASN A 162 -25.01 5.58 0.21
CA ASN A 162 -24.12 5.05 1.21
C ASN A 162 -24.90 4.28 2.29
N ASP A 163 -24.85 2.96 2.17
CA ASP A 163 -25.26 1.97 3.16
C ASP A 163 -24.07 1.07 3.56
N LEU A 164 -22.85 1.47 3.17
CA LEU A 164 -21.63 0.66 3.27
C LEU A 164 -20.78 1.04 4.48
N MET A 165 -20.74 2.32 4.86
CA MET A 165 -19.97 2.75 6.03
C MET A 165 -20.64 3.89 6.81
N GLY A 166 -20.69 3.74 8.14
CA GLY A 166 -21.33 4.71 9.03
C GLY A 166 -20.58 6.05 9.18
N THR A 167 -19.37 6.14 8.62
CA THR A 167 -18.49 7.30 8.70
C THR A 167 -18.96 8.48 7.84
N PHE A 168 -19.66 8.19 6.73
CA PHE A 168 -20.18 9.18 5.79
C PHE A 168 -21.71 9.23 5.88
N SER A 169 -22.31 10.36 5.51
CA SER A 169 -23.78 10.45 5.39
C SER A 169 -24.29 9.58 4.25
N GLU A 170 -25.59 9.26 4.25
CA GLU A 170 -26.25 8.42 3.22
C GLU A 170 -26.05 8.98 1.80
N ASP A 171 -25.97 10.30 1.66
CA ASP A 171 -25.89 11.04 0.40
C ASP A 171 -24.46 11.48 0.04
N ALA A 172 -23.45 11.22 0.87
CA ALA A 172 -22.10 11.75 0.69
C ALA A 172 -21.48 11.36 -0.67
N PHE A 173 -21.64 10.10 -1.07
CA PHE A 173 -21.07 9.59 -2.31
C PHE A 173 -21.80 10.10 -3.55
N GLU A 174 -23.13 10.18 -3.51
CA GLU A 174 -23.91 10.79 -4.60
C GLU A 174 -23.58 12.27 -4.77
N ASN A 175 -23.53 13.03 -3.68
CA ASN A 175 -23.16 14.45 -3.71
C ASN A 175 -21.74 14.64 -4.29
N ARG A 176 -20.79 13.76 -3.93
CA ARG A 176 -19.43 13.81 -4.48
C ARG A 176 -19.40 13.41 -5.97
N ARG A 177 -20.22 12.43 -6.39
CA ARG A 177 -20.39 12.04 -7.79
C ARG A 177 -20.88 13.21 -8.63
N GLU A 178 -21.98 13.85 -8.23
CA GLU A 178 -22.53 15.02 -8.92
C GLU A 178 -21.49 16.14 -9.04
N TYR A 179 -20.78 16.44 -7.96
CA TYR A 179 -19.73 17.46 -7.96
C TYR A 179 -18.60 17.13 -8.94
N ILE A 180 -18.03 15.92 -8.87
CA ILE A 180 -16.90 15.51 -9.72
C ILE A 180 -17.32 15.48 -11.19
N CYS A 181 -18.49 14.91 -11.49
CA CYS A 181 -18.99 14.85 -12.87
C CYS A 181 -19.26 16.26 -13.41
N GLY A 182 -19.90 17.13 -12.62
CA GLY A 182 -20.11 18.53 -13.00
C GLY A 182 -18.80 19.28 -13.23
N PHE A 183 -17.78 19.04 -12.40
CA PHE A 183 -16.45 19.64 -12.57
C PHE A 183 -15.80 19.22 -13.90
N TYR A 184 -15.73 17.90 -14.18
CA TYR A 184 -15.06 17.40 -15.39
C TYR A 184 -15.87 17.53 -16.68
N ARG A 185 -17.19 17.73 -16.59
CA ARG A 185 -18.05 18.10 -17.72
C ARG A 185 -18.20 19.61 -17.91
N GLY A 186 -17.62 20.39 -17.00
CA GLY A 186 -17.59 21.85 -17.07
C GLY A 186 -16.57 22.38 -18.06
N GLU A 187 -16.42 23.70 -18.06
CA GLU A 187 -15.43 24.40 -18.87
C GLU A 187 -14.01 24.16 -18.32
N HIS A 188 -13.05 24.00 -19.23
CA HIS A 188 -11.64 23.93 -18.91
C HIS A 188 -10.84 24.94 -19.76
N GLY A 189 -9.63 25.26 -19.30
CA GLY A 189 -8.71 26.16 -20.00
C GLY A 189 -7.98 25.48 -21.16
N GLU A 190 -6.91 26.13 -21.63
CA GLU A 190 -5.99 25.56 -22.61
C GLU A 190 -5.23 24.37 -22.02
N LEU A 191 -5.39 23.20 -22.64
CA LEU A 191 -4.81 21.95 -22.15
C LEU A 191 -3.48 21.62 -22.81
N TYR A 192 -3.22 22.06 -24.05
CA TYR A 192 -1.98 21.72 -24.75
C TYR A 192 -0.90 22.76 -24.46
N ARG A 193 -0.44 22.77 -23.21
CA ARG A 193 0.59 23.68 -22.67
C ARG A 193 1.78 22.94 -22.06
N GLU A 194 2.80 23.69 -21.66
CA GLU A 194 3.88 23.14 -20.84
C GLU A 194 3.37 22.81 -19.43
N TYR A 195 3.81 21.66 -18.90
CA TYR A 195 3.48 21.18 -17.55
C TYR A 195 4.75 21.12 -16.68
N PRO A 196 5.13 22.22 -16.02
CA PRO A 196 6.40 22.30 -15.31
C PRO A 196 6.49 21.39 -14.06
N TYR A 197 5.39 20.88 -13.52
CA TYR A 197 5.37 20.11 -12.27
C TYR A 197 4.99 18.64 -12.41
N LEU A 198 4.30 18.29 -13.50
CA LEU A 198 3.95 16.91 -13.81
C LEU A 198 3.76 16.75 -15.32
N ALA A 199 4.68 16.07 -15.99
CA ALA A 199 4.53 15.75 -17.40
C ALA A 199 3.49 14.62 -17.63
N PRO A 200 2.80 14.58 -18.80
CA PRO A 200 1.87 13.51 -19.13
C PRO A 200 2.47 12.11 -18.95
N GLU A 201 3.70 11.90 -19.41
CA GLU A 201 4.39 10.60 -19.35
C GLU A 201 4.72 10.19 -17.92
N GLN A 202 4.93 11.16 -17.02
CA GLN A 202 5.13 10.90 -15.60
C GLN A 202 3.82 10.47 -14.93
N ALA A 203 2.69 11.09 -15.29
CA ALA A 203 1.38 10.67 -14.80
C ALA A 203 1.03 9.26 -15.29
N ASP A 204 1.30 8.95 -16.56
CA ASP A 204 1.07 7.63 -17.15
C ASP A 204 1.96 6.56 -16.51
N GLY A 205 3.25 6.85 -16.35
CA GLY A 205 4.20 5.98 -15.66
C GLY A 205 3.79 5.72 -14.22
N PHE A 206 3.35 6.76 -13.50
CA PHE A 206 2.85 6.63 -12.13
C PHE A 206 1.66 5.67 -12.05
N VAL A 207 0.67 5.82 -12.95
CA VAL A 207 -0.51 4.93 -12.97
C VAL A 207 -0.08 3.49 -13.22
N ALA A 208 0.76 3.25 -14.23
CA ALA A 208 1.20 1.90 -14.58
C ALA A 208 1.96 1.22 -13.42
N GLU A 209 2.95 1.89 -12.83
CA GLU A 209 3.71 1.36 -11.70
C GLU A 209 2.86 1.15 -10.45
N THR A 210 1.94 2.07 -10.16
CA THR A 210 1.07 1.98 -8.98
C THR A 210 0.09 0.82 -9.13
N VAL A 211 -0.45 0.57 -10.32
CA VAL A 211 -1.31 -0.61 -10.56
C VAL A 211 -0.58 -1.92 -10.27
N GLU A 212 0.68 -2.06 -10.70
CA GLU A 212 1.47 -3.27 -10.39
C GLU A 212 1.63 -3.44 -8.87
N LYS A 213 2.07 -2.39 -8.18
CA LYS A 213 2.32 -2.43 -6.74
C LYS A 213 1.06 -2.68 -5.92
N VAL A 214 -0.03 -2.01 -6.28
CA VAL A 214 -1.32 -2.16 -5.60
C VAL A 214 -1.89 -3.55 -5.88
N ASN A 215 -1.80 -4.06 -7.10
CA ASN A 215 -2.23 -5.41 -7.42
C ASN A 215 -1.47 -6.46 -6.57
N ILE A 216 -0.14 -6.36 -6.48
CA ILE A 216 0.66 -7.27 -5.63
C ILE A 216 0.20 -7.19 -4.16
N THR A 217 0.03 -5.97 -3.64
CA THR A 217 -0.42 -5.74 -2.26
C THR A 217 -1.82 -6.31 -2.01
N ILE A 218 -2.74 -6.14 -2.96
CA ILE A 218 -4.10 -6.68 -2.87
C ILE A 218 -4.07 -8.21 -2.94
N GLN A 219 -3.37 -8.80 -3.91
CA GLN A 219 -3.29 -10.26 -4.04
C GLN A 219 -2.66 -10.89 -2.79
N ALA A 220 -1.64 -10.24 -2.21
CA ALA A 220 -1.08 -10.61 -0.93
C ALA A 220 -2.15 -10.61 0.18
N ALA A 221 -2.89 -9.50 0.33
CA ALA A 221 -3.95 -9.38 1.34
C ALA A 221 -5.08 -10.39 1.13
N LEU A 222 -5.45 -10.70 -0.11
CA LEU A 222 -6.46 -11.70 -0.46
C LEU A 222 -5.97 -13.13 -0.24
N ALA A 223 -4.68 -13.39 -0.41
CA ALA A 223 -4.14 -14.71 -0.13
C ALA A 223 -4.04 -14.99 1.38
N VAL A 224 -3.76 -13.97 2.21
CA VAL A 224 -3.98 -14.05 3.68
C VAL A 224 -5.33 -14.68 4.00
N TRP A 225 -6.35 -14.32 3.23
CA TRP A 225 -7.72 -14.77 3.42
C TRP A 225 -7.99 -16.22 2.96
N ASN A 226 -7.30 -16.71 1.93
CA ASN A 226 -7.39 -18.12 1.50
C ASN A 226 -6.58 -19.08 2.40
N GLU A 227 -5.92 -18.56 3.45
CA GLU A 227 -4.90 -19.26 4.23
C GLU A 227 -3.71 -19.79 3.38
N GLU A 228 -3.65 -19.36 2.12
CA GLU A 228 -2.55 -19.61 1.21
C GLU A 228 -1.56 -18.45 1.31
N VAL A 229 -0.28 -18.74 1.45
CA VAL A 229 0.75 -17.72 1.31
C VAL A 229 1.25 -17.79 -0.13
N PRO A 230 0.90 -16.82 -1.00
CA PRO A 230 1.07 -16.91 -2.45
C PRO A 230 2.48 -16.46 -2.87
N PHE A 231 3.44 -16.64 -1.98
CA PHE A 231 4.80 -16.15 -2.13
C PHE A 231 5.74 -17.33 -2.25
N SER A 232 6.81 -17.12 -2.98
CA SER A 232 8.00 -17.94 -2.91
C SER A 232 9.03 -17.27 -2.01
N LEU A 233 10.17 -17.92 -1.79
CA LEU A 233 11.25 -17.29 -1.03
C LEU A 233 11.74 -16.01 -1.70
N GLU A 234 11.67 -15.87 -3.02
CA GLU A 234 12.21 -14.68 -3.71
C GLU A 234 11.39 -13.40 -3.49
N ASP A 235 10.12 -13.56 -3.10
CA ASP A 235 9.20 -12.45 -2.82
C ASP A 235 9.38 -11.88 -1.41
N LEU A 236 9.96 -12.65 -0.49
CA LEU A 236 9.99 -12.31 0.93
C LEU A 236 11.13 -11.36 1.28
N GLN A 237 10.83 -10.34 2.08
CA GLN A 237 11.82 -9.48 2.71
C GLN A 237 12.30 -10.08 4.04
N PRO A 238 13.61 -10.37 4.22
CA PRO A 238 14.15 -10.74 5.53
C PRO A 238 14.07 -9.62 6.57
N SER A 239 13.80 -10.02 7.80
CA SER A 239 13.92 -9.22 9.03
C SER A 239 15.17 -9.57 9.87
N GLN A 240 15.99 -10.53 9.44
CA GLN A 240 17.24 -10.94 10.09
C GLN A 240 18.38 -10.92 9.07
N PHE A 241 19.57 -10.44 9.47
CA PHE A 241 20.71 -10.24 8.56
C PHE A 241 21.92 -11.16 8.77
N TRP A 242 21.89 -12.05 9.76
CA TRP A 242 22.91 -13.10 9.97
C TRP A 242 22.25 -14.44 10.24
N ILE A 243 22.91 -15.55 9.91
CA ILE A 243 22.44 -16.91 10.18
C ILE A 243 23.43 -17.60 11.13
N SER A 244 22.92 -18.29 12.14
CA SER A 244 23.76 -19.08 13.04
C SER A 244 24.14 -20.40 12.36
N GLU A 245 25.44 -20.66 12.21
CA GLU A 245 25.96 -21.92 11.65
C GLU A 245 25.48 -23.13 12.45
N LYS A 246 25.39 -23.01 13.78
CA LYS A 246 24.88 -24.06 14.66
C LYS A 246 23.41 -24.36 14.37
N LYS A 247 22.54 -23.34 14.39
CA LYS A 247 21.11 -23.52 14.07
C LYS A 247 20.94 -24.09 12.65
N LEU A 248 21.79 -23.68 11.71
CA LEU A 248 21.76 -24.19 10.34
C LEU A 248 22.12 -25.68 10.28
N LYS A 249 23.18 -26.12 10.97
CA LYS A 249 23.55 -27.53 11.09
C LYS A 249 22.43 -28.35 11.74
N ASP A 250 21.80 -27.82 12.78
CA ASP A 250 20.68 -28.48 13.46
C ASP A 250 19.50 -28.67 12.51
N ILE A 251 19.16 -27.67 11.68
CA ILE A 251 18.11 -27.78 10.66
C ILE A 251 18.52 -28.77 9.56
N GLN A 252 19.74 -28.69 9.05
CA GLN A 252 20.25 -29.58 8.00
C GLN A 252 20.28 -31.06 8.43
N ALA A 253 20.36 -31.34 9.74
CA ALA A 253 20.36 -32.71 10.24
C ALA A 253 19.02 -33.45 10.04
N TRP A 254 17.90 -32.72 9.97
CA TRP A 254 16.56 -33.30 9.78
C TRP A 254 15.86 -32.84 8.50
N PHE A 255 16.34 -31.76 7.88
CA PHE A 255 15.73 -31.22 6.67
C PHE A 255 15.93 -32.15 5.47
N ASN A 256 14.81 -32.54 4.85
CA ASN A 256 14.80 -33.33 3.62
C ASN A 256 14.17 -32.51 2.49
N PRO A 257 14.92 -32.10 1.44
CA PRO A 257 14.37 -31.32 0.33
C PRO A 257 13.29 -32.07 -0.47
N ASP A 258 13.25 -33.40 -0.41
CA ASP A 258 12.29 -34.23 -1.14
C ASP A 258 11.06 -34.62 -0.29
N ASP A 259 11.05 -34.31 1.01
CA ASP A 259 9.92 -34.54 1.91
C ASP A 259 9.73 -33.36 2.88
N MET A 260 8.76 -32.49 2.55
CA MET A 260 8.47 -31.28 3.32
C MET A 260 7.48 -31.51 4.46
N LYS A 261 7.06 -32.74 4.76
CA LYS A 261 6.05 -33.00 5.81
C LYS A 261 6.45 -32.52 7.21
N ASN A 262 7.75 -32.56 7.51
CA ASN A 262 8.31 -32.12 8.78
C ASN A 262 8.90 -30.69 8.69
N PHE A 263 8.72 -30.02 7.55
CA PHE A 263 9.18 -28.65 7.40
C PHE A 263 8.17 -27.71 8.05
N ASP A 264 8.55 -27.16 9.21
CA ASP A 264 7.76 -26.13 9.87
C ASP A 264 7.69 -24.88 8.98
N PRO A 265 6.48 -24.43 8.58
CA PRO A 265 6.32 -23.32 7.66
C PRO A 265 7.05 -22.05 8.12
N ILE A 266 7.47 -21.25 7.16
CA ILE A 266 8.07 -19.95 7.47
C ILE A 266 6.95 -18.93 7.71
N PRO A 267 6.90 -18.28 8.88
CA PRO A 267 5.89 -17.26 9.15
C PRO A 267 6.19 -15.98 8.38
N VAL A 268 5.15 -15.45 7.72
CA VAL A 268 5.18 -14.27 6.87
C VAL A 268 4.11 -13.29 7.35
N LYS A 269 4.42 -12.00 7.32
CA LYS A 269 3.48 -10.94 7.65
C LYS A 269 3.57 -9.81 6.62
N MET A 270 2.43 -9.22 6.27
CA MET A 270 2.43 -7.99 5.47
C MET A 270 2.80 -6.81 6.36
N LEU A 271 3.93 -6.17 6.07
CA LEU A 271 4.39 -4.95 6.72
C LEU A 271 4.51 -3.84 5.68
N ASP A 272 3.71 -2.78 5.81
CA ASP A 272 3.70 -1.63 4.89
C ASP A 272 3.59 -2.05 3.41
N GLY A 273 2.75 -3.06 3.13
CA GLY A 273 2.54 -3.63 1.78
C GLY A 273 3.63 -4.59 1.29
N VAL A 274 4.60 -4.96 2.13
CA VAL A 274 5.69 -5.88 1.78
C VAL A 274 5.56 -7.19 2.58
N PRO A 275 5.69 -8.37 1.95
CA PRO A 275 5.72 -9.64 2.67
C PRO A 275 7.06 -9.83 3.38
N VAL A 276 7.03 -9.74 4.70
CA VAL A 276 8.20 -9.86 5.56
C VAL A 276 8.18 -11.21 6.25
N MET A 277 9.28 -11.95 6.20
CA MET A 277 9.44 -13.13 7.04
C MET A 277 9.75 -12.70 8.47
N THR A 278 8.90 -13.10 9.42
CA THR A 278 9.00 -12.71 10.82
C THR A 278 9.93 -13.63 11.60
N ASP A 279 10.04 -14.88 11.18
CA ASP A 279 10.97 -15.90 11.68
C ASP A 279 11.32 -16.88 10.54
N GLY A 280 12.07 -17.94 10.82
CA GLY A 280 12.36 -19.02 9.89
C GLY A 280 13.52 -18.75 8.91
N HIS A 281 14.32 -17.70 9.12
CA HIS A 281 15.44 -17.32 8.23
C HIS A 281 16.48 -18.42 8.06
N THR A 282 16.76 -19.16 9.14
CA THR A 282 17.69 -20.30 9.07
C THR A 282 17.09 -21.46 8.27
N ARG A 283 15.76 -21.68 8.36
CA ARG A 283 15.04 -22.68 7.54
C ARG A 283 15.02 -22.28 6.07
N ALA A 284 14.79 -21.00 5.76
CA ALA A 284 14.88 -20.46 4.40
C ALA A 284 16.27 -20.72 3.80
N VAL A 285 17.33 -20.40 4.54
CA VAL A 285 18.71 -20.60 4.05
C VAL A 285 19.04 -22.08 3.88
N ALA A 286 18.60 -22.96 4.79
CA ALA A 286 18.76 -24.40 4.62
C ALA A 286 18.08 -24.91 3.33
N ALA A 287 16.85 -24.44 3.04
CA ALA A 287 16.11 -24.81 1.84
C ALA A 287 16.78 -24.29 0.56
N LEU A 288 17.25 -23.04 0.56
CA LEU A 288 17.97 -22.45 -0.56
C LEU A 288 19.28 -23.18 -0.86
N LEU A 289 20.04 -23.55 0.17
CA LEU A 289 21.26 -24.35 0.03
C LEU A 289 20.99 -25.74 -0.56
N ALA A 290 19.79 -26.29 -0.35
CA ALA A 290 19.33 -27.53 -0.97
C ALA A 290 18.66 -27.33 -2.35
N GLY A 291 18.71 -26.13 -2.92
CA GLY A 291 18.17 -25.82 -4.25
C GLY A 291 16.65 -25.65 -4.30
N LYS A 292 15.97 -25.42 -3.17
CA LYS A 292 14.53 -25.15 -3.12
C LYS A 292 14.27 -23.63 -3.08
N SER A 293 13.56 -23.12 -4.07
CA SER A 293 13.07 -21.72 -4.11
C SER A 293 11.67 -21.57 -3.49
N SER A 294 10.96 -22.67 -3.30
CA SER A 294 9.61 -22.72 -2.72
C SER A 294 9.63 -23.63 -1.49
N VAL A 295 9.07 -23.13 -0.40
CA VAL A 295 8.89 -23.87 0.87
C VAL A 295 7.50 -23.58 1.42
N PRO A 296 6.96 -24.41 2.32
CA PRO A 296 5.76 -24.06 3.07
C PRO A 296 5.94 -22.73 3.80
N LEU A 297 4.98 -21.83 3.60
CA LEU A 297 4.89 -20.55 4.28
C LEU A 297 3.55 -20.50 5.02
N THR A 298 3.49 -19.73 6.11
CA THR A 298 2.25 -19.49 6.86
C THR A 298 2.12 -18.02 7.23
N TRP A 299 0.90 -17.55 7.45
CA TRP A 299 0.68 -16.19 7.92
C TRP A 299 0.96 -16.06 9.42
N ASP A 300 1.78 -15.09 9.79
CA ASP A 300 2.07 -14.77 11.17
C ASP A 300 0.93 -13.95 11.80
N ARG A 301 0.19 -14.61 12.70
CA ARG A 301 -0.99 -14.07 13.37
C ARG A 301 -0.66 -13.38 14.70
N ASP A 302 0.59 -13.40 15.15
CA ASP A 302 0.96 -12.79 16.42
C ASP A 302 0.85 -11.26 16.35
N ASP A 303 0.39 -10.63 17.45
CA ASP A 303 0.38 -9.18 17.58
C ASP A 303 1.81 -8.69 17.85
N LEU A 304 2.56 -8.56 16.77
CA LEU A 304 3.99 -8.24 16.80
C LEU A 304 4.21 -6.73 16.92
N GLY A 305 5.30 -6.35 17.60
CA GLY A 305 5.74 -4.96 17.67
C GLY A 305 6.14 -4.43 16.30
N TRP A 306 5.22 -3.78 15.59
CA TRP A 306 5.40 -3.30 14.21
C TRP A 306 6.66 -2.45 14.03
N ASP A 307 6.93 -1.55 14.97
CA ASP A 307 8.12 -0.69 14.91
C ASP A 307 9.42 -1.49 14.98
N LEU A 308 9.43 -2.62 15.70
CA LEU A 308 10.61 -3.49 15.80
C LEU A 308 10.92 -4.12 14.44
N TYR A 309 9.89 -4.66 13.77
CA TYR A 309 10.06 -5.26 12.46
C TYR A 309 10.40 -4.22 11.39
N ARG A 310 9.89 -2.99 11.48
CA ARG A 310 10.28 -1.88 10.59
C ARG A 310 11.78 -1.59 10.71
N GLU A 311 12.32 -1.48 11.92
CA GLU A 311 13.76 -1.26 12.12
C GLU A 311 14.60 -2.46 11.68
N CYS A 312 14.16 -3.70 11.94
CA CYS A 312 14.80 -4.90 11.42
C CYS A 312 14.88 -4.94 9.88
N VAL A 313 13.75 -4.66 9.21
CA VAL A 313 13.67 -4.64 7.74
C VAL A 313 14.54 -3.51 7.17
N LYS A 314 14.49 -2.33 7.78
CA LYS A 314 15.36 -1.20 7.40
C LYS A 314 16.83 -1.56 7.52
N ALA A 315 17.25 -2.15 8.64
CA ALA A 315 18.63 -2.60 8.85
C ALA A 315 19.07 -3.66 7.82
N CYS A 316 18.17 -4.55 7.41
CA CYS A 316 18.42 -5.50 6.32
C CYS A 316 18.63 -4.79 4.98
N ARG A 317 17.74 -3.86 4.61
CA ARG A 317 17.83 -3.10 3.36
C ARG A 317 19.09 -2.25 3.27
N GLU A 318 19.49 -1.59 4.35
CA GLU A 318 20.76 -0.84 4.45
C GLU A 318 21.99 -1.73 4.21
N ARG A 319 21.87 -3.04 4.46
CA ARG A 319 22.92 -4.04 4.24
C ARG A 319 22.80 -4.75 2.88
N ASN A 320 21.92 -4.26 2.00
CA ASN A 320 21.58 -4.89 0.72
C ASN A 320 21.03 -6.31 0.88
N ILE A 321 20.19 -6.53 1.90
CA ILE A 321 19.45 -7.77 2.11
C ILE A 321 17.99 -7.48 1.79
N THR A 322 17.61 -7.87 0.59
CA THR A 322 16.28 -7.61 0.01
C THR A 322 15.47 -8.88 -0.16
N LYS A 323 16.12 -10.04 -0.16
CA LYS A 323 15.51 -11.36 -0.29
C LYS A 323 16.31 -12.44 0.48
N PRO A 324 15.75 -13.62 0.78
CA PRO A 324 16.39 -14.64 1.61
C PRO A 324 17.66 -15.21 0.96
N GLN A 325 17.81 -15.15 -0.36
CA GLN A 325 19.04 -15.53 -1.07
C GLN A 325 20.24 -14.69 -0.64
N ASP A 326 20.03 -13.44 -0.22
CA ASP A 326 21.09 -12.54 0.24
C ASP A 326 21.68 -12.98 1.60
N LEU A 327 21.02 -13.93 2.29
CA LEU A 327 21.45 -14.52 3.57
C LEU A 327 22.34 -15.76 3.41
N VAL A 328 22.37 -16.38 2.23
CA VAL A 328 23.11 -17.64 2.00
C VAL A 328 24.61 -17.49 2.30
N ASN A 329 25.17 -16.30 2.05
CA ASN A 329 26.58 -15.98 2.32
C ASN A 329 26.81 -15.27 3.67
N ARG A 330 25.83 -15.31 4.58
CA ARG A 330 25.83 -14.58 5.86
C ARG A 330 25.69 -15.53 7.04
N ILE A 331 26.49 -16.59 7.04
CA ILE A 331 26.49 -17.62 8.08
C ILE A 331 27.67 -17.36 9.01
N LEU A 332 27.41 -17.30 10.33
CA LEU A 332 28.38 -16.98 11.37
C LEU A 332 28.52 -18.13 12.36
N SER A 333 29.70 -18.24 12.97
CA SER A 333 29.90 -19.10 14.15
C SER A 333 28.94 -18.70 15.29
N GLU A 334 28.70 -19.59 16.26
CA GLU A 334 27.79 -19.30 17.38
C GLU A 334 28.22 -18.05 18.17
N GLU A 335 29.52 -17.88 18.40
CA GLU A 335 30.09 -16.71 19.08
C GLU A 335 29.85 -15.42 18.29
N GLU A 336 30.21 -15.40 17.01
CA GLU A 336 29.99 -14.21 16.17
C GLU A 336 28.51 -13.89 15.94
N TYR A 337 27.65 -14.91 15.86
CA TYR A 337 26.21 -14.72 15.75
C TYR A 337 25.67 -14.02 16.99
N HIS A 338 26.08 -14.48 18.18
CA HIS A 338 25.71 -13.84 19.43
C HIS A 338 26.15 -12.37 19.46
N GLU A 339 27.40 -12.10 19.10
CA GLU A 339 27.95 -10.74 19.08
C GLU A 339 27.28 -9.81 18.05
N LYS A 340 27.01 -10.32 16.84
CA LYS A 340 26.59 -9.49 15.70
C LYS A 340 25.08 -9.44 15.49
N TRP A 341 24.33 -10.41 16.01
CA TRP A 341 22.88 -10.48 15.88
C TRP A 341 22.20 -10.32 17.24
N ASP A 342 22.46 -11.19 18.21
CA ASP A 342 21.73 -11.17 19.49
C ASP A 342 21.93 -9.82 20.22
N LEU A 343 23.19 -9.36 20.35
CA LEU A 343 23.48 -8.06 20.97
C LEU A 343 22.93 -6.87 20.18
N TRP A 344 22.84 -6.99 18.85
CA TRP A 344 22.23 -5.95 18.03
C TRP A 344 20.72 -5.88 18.28
N CYS A 345 20.03 -7.02 18.36
CA CYS A 345 18.62 -7.10 18.70
C CYS A 345 18.35 -6.52 20.09
N ASP A 346 19.16 -6.88 21.09
CA ASP A 346 19.05 -6.37 22.46
C ASP A 346 19.23 -4.85 22.51
N GLY A 347 20.25 -4.34 21.83
CA GLY A 347 20.54 -2.91 21.75
C GLY A 347 19.42 -2.10 21.09
N MET A 348 18.91 -2.60 19.96
CA MET A 348 17.78 -1.99 19.25
C MET A 348 16.52 -1.98 20.12
N GLN A 349 16.16 -3.09 20.76
CA GLN A 349 14.99 -3.15 21.64
C GLN A 349 15.09 -2.18 22.81
N ALA A 350 16.28 -2.06 23.42
CA ALA A 350 16.52 -1.11 24.51
C ALA A 350 16.40 0.36 24.06
N GLU A 351 16.86 0.70 22.86
CA GLU A 351 16.72 2.05 22.29
C GLU A 351 15.26 2.40 21.99
N MET A 352 14.51 1.45 21.43
CA MET A 352 13.08 1.64 21.17
C MET A 352 12.25 1.80 22.44
N GLN A 353 12.58 1.08 23.52
CA GLN A 353 11.92 1.27 24.81
C GLN A 353 12.17 2.66 25.39
N LYS A 354 13.39 3.20 25.24
CA LYS A 354 13.73 4.57 25.67
C LYS A 354 13.01 5.63 24.86
N ASN A 355 12.82 5.43 23.56
CA ASN A 355 12.12 6.40 22.70
C ASN A 355 10.59 6.41 22.92
N ARG A 356 10.06 5.40 23.62
CA ARG A 356 8.63 5.29 23.99
C ARG A 356 8.32 5.79 25.40
N SER A 357 9.35 6.06 26.22
CA SER A 357 9.25 6.61 27.59
C SER A 357 9.50 8.12 27.58
#